data_AF-A0AAJ5Z1V3-F1
#
_entry.id   AF-A0AAJ5Z1V3-F1
#
_cell.length_a   1.000
_cell.length_b   1.000
_cell.length_c   1.000
_cell.angle_alpha   90.00
_cell.angle_beta   90.00
_cell.angle_gamma   90.00
#
_symmetry.space_group_name_H-M   'P 1'
#
loop_
_entity.id
_entity.type
_entity.pdbx_description
1 polymer ?
#
loop_
_entity_poly.entity_id
_entity_poly.type
_entity_poly.pdbx_seq_one_letter_code
_entity_poly.pdbx_strand_id
1 'polypeptide(L)'
;MTRCGHVYCYACILHYLTVSENGKGTRGVQRYVKRCPVCWDDVMARDLKSVRWIDAQSVAGLHMATFLDGRGKVDDMDDILTLRLMERPHDSVIALPRSPHWPIDTSMGLACTQPDALVFARCVLASRSLMTSSLEADMTSVEKDMSPPHASLLDELSLEFLRVAHAQLTEQWEQAQALPESVGTQCMPDEHRHGMSYFYYQAASGQNVFIHPIDIKVLLSRFGTYAAFPDTLMVVVEHAEEGTVDESLRKRCKYMAHLPMSADVTFVEIDWARTSSMLGPIQGDIPWKSWSSTLAQRRQRHHQKATKEERARIRADKGTKNALLKSSSGRGSASEAASDASGMSFRESAMVGAEMYFPIHPGRVTDDPDVVFPSVTSHTPNLVPNDGPRTVWGTPATGTMPLPSQGARDVDEAWNALEAHARDDVSMPPAAAKAQA
;
A
#
# COMPACT_ATOMS: atom_id res chain seq x y z
N MET A 1 6.52 -16.58 0.98
CA MET A 1 6.55 -15.47 1.97
C MET A 1 6.34 -16.01 3.37
N THR A 2 7.05 -15.42 4.32
CA THR A 2 6.98 -15.73 5.76
C THR A 2 5.98 -14.82 6.48
N ARG A 3 5.65 -15.10 7.75
CA ARG A 3 4.74 -14.23 8.54
C ARG A 3 5.24 -12.80 8.71
N CYS A 4 6.55 -12.60 8.75
CA CYS A 4 7.17 -11.28 8.81
C CYS A 4 7.27 -10.56 7.45
N GLY A 5 6.64 -11.08 6.40
CA GLY A 5 6.54 -10.44 5.09
C GLY A 5 7.72 -10.69 4.14
N HIS A 6 8.83 -11.29 4.61
CA HIS A 6 9.97 -11.58 3.74
C HIS A 6 9.67 -12.72 2.76
N VAL A 7 10.07 -12.51 1.51
CA VAL A 7 9.85 -13.42 0.38
C VAL A 7 11.14 -14.16 0.05
N TYR A 8 11.03 -15.47 -0.20
CA TYR A 8 12.13 -16.37 -0.52
C TYR A 8 11.69 -17.32 -1.64
N CYS A 9 12.66 -17.84 -2.39
CA CYS A 9 12.44 -19.03 -3.21
C CYS A 9 11.98 -20.20 -2.31
N TYR A 10 10.99 -20.97 -2.78
CA TYR A 10 10.38 -22.03 -2.00
C TYR A 10 11.38 -23.13 -1.62
N ALA A 11 12.16 -23.63 -2.57
CA ALA A 11 13.21 -24.62 -2.30
C ALA A 11 14.27 -24.08 -1.33
N CYS A 12 14.70 -22.82 -1.49
CA CYS A 12 15.69 -22.20 -0.60
C CYS A 12 15.20 -22.08 0.84
N ILE A 13 13.94 -21.68 1.06
CA ILE A 13 13.42 -21.56 2.43
C ILE A 13 13.19 -22.92 3.08
N LEU A 14 12.78 -23.95 2.32
CA LEU A 14 12.70 -25.32 2.82
C LEU A 14 14.08 -25.86 3.20
N HIS A 15 15.09 -25.62 2.35
CA HIS A 15 16.48 -25.94 2.63
C HIS A 15 16.95 -25.27 3.93
N TYR A 16 16.74 -23.95 4.03
CA TYR A 16 17.06 -23.17 5.22
C TYR A 16 16.38 -23.73 6.47
N LEU A 17 15.10 -24.10 6.42
CA LEU A 17 14.36 -24.64 7.56
C LEU A 17 14.83 -26.05 7.96
N THR A 18 15.44 -26.80 7.04
CA THR A 18 15.86 -28.19 7.27
C THR A 18 17.31 -28.30 7.75
N VAL A 19 18.24 -27.50 7.22
CA VAL A 19 19.68 -27.63 7.56
C VAL A 19 20.00 -27.13 8.96
N SER A 20 20.52 -28.00 9.82
CA SER A 20 20.91 -27.62 11.19
C SER A 20 22.03 -26.59 11.19
N GLU A 21 21.77 -25.36 11.62
CA GLU A 21 22.81 -24.46 12.13
C GLU A 21 22.80 -24.49 13.66
N ASN A 22 23.70 -25.29 14.22
CA ASN A 22 24.35 -25.17 15.54
C ASN A 22 23.62 -24.40 16.65
N GLY A 23 22.48 -24.91 17.13
CA GLY A 23 22.01 -24.63 18.48
C GLY A 23 22.56 -25.68 19.46
N LYS A 24 23.70 -25.42 20.11
CA LYS A 24 24.10 -26.19 21.31
C LYS A 24 23.04 -25.95 22.40
N GLY A 25 22.10 -26.86 22.58
CA GLY A 25 21.18 -26.78 23.72
C GLY A 25 19.92 -27.61 23.57
N THR A 26 19.89 -28.75 24.27
CA THR A 26 18.84 -29.24 25.21
C THR A 26 17.36 -28.87 25.03
N ARG A 27 16.89 -28.40 23.88
CA ARG A 27 15.46 -28.15 23.61
C ARG A 27 14.94 -29.23 22.68
N GLY A 28 14.52 -30.34 23.28
CA GLY A 28 13.67 -31.31 22.61
C GLY A 28 12.46 -30.61 21.97
N VAL A 29 12.03 -31.14 20.82
CA VAL A 29 10.81 -30.79 20.09
C VAL A 29 10.83 -29.49 19.26
N GLN A 30 11.66 -28.46 19.52
CA GLN A 30 11.72 -27.24 18.67
C GLN A 30 12.62 -27.35 17.42
N ARG A 31 12.47 -28.40 16.60
CA ARG A 31 13.21 -28.55 15.32
C ARG A 31 12.57 -27.84 14.12
N TYR A 32 11.36 -27.29 14.27
CA TYR A 32 10.53 -26.80 13.17
C TYR A 32 10.41 -25.27 13.09
N VAL A 33 11.22 -24.54 13.86
CA VAL A 33 11.22 -23.07 13.92
C VAL A 33 12.65 -22.56 13.72
N LYS A 34 12.83 -21.59 12.81
CA LYS A 34 14.09 -20.85 12.64
C LYS A 34 13.86 -19.37 12.54
N ARG A 35 14.94 -18.59 12.63
CA ARG A 35 14.91 -17.13 12.54
C ARG A 35 14.89 -16.70 11.07
N CYS A 36 14.12 -15.68 10.73
CA CYS A 36 14.15 -15.07 9.41
C CYS A 36 15.55 -14.45 9.16
N PRO A 37 16.24 -14.78 8.04
CA PRO A 37 17.56 -14.20 7.72
C PRO A 37 17.59 -12.68 7.56
N VAL A 38 16.44 -12.02 7.44
CA VAL A 38 16.35 -10.57 7.21
C VAL A 38 16.02 -9.81 8.49
N CYS A 39 15.05 -10.28 9.27
CA CYS A 39 14.54 -9.54 10.45
C CYS A 39 14.57 -10.33 11.77
N TRP A 40 15.03 -11.59 11.75
CA TRP A 40 15.12 -12.45 12.93
C TRP A 40 13.78 -12.83 13.59
N ASP A 41 12.64 -12.63 12.94
CA ASP A 41 11.37 -13.20 13.40
C ASP A 41 11.30 -14.73 13.23
N ASP A 42 10.41 -15.38 13.97
CA ASP A 42 10.23 -16.84 13.88
C ASP A 42 9.54 -17.24 12.57
N VAL A 43 10.13 -18.22 11.88
CA VAL A 43 9.66 -18.79 10.62
C VAL A 43 9.42 -20.29 10.79
N MET A 44 8.27 -20.75 10.32
CA MET A 44 7.88 -22.16 10.31
C MET A 44 7.36 -22.54 8.92
N ALA A 45 7.61 -23.78 8.49
CA ALA A 45 7.22 -24.25 7.16
C ALA A 45 5.71 -24.14 6.90
N ARG A 46 4.88 -24.50 7.89
CA ARG A 46 3.40 -24.42 7.82
C ARG A 46 2.86 -23.00 7.62
N ASP A 47 3.66 -21.99 7.92
CA ASP A 47 3.28 -20.58 7.86
C ASP A 47 3.71 -19.90 6.57
N LEU A 48 4.40 -20.64 5.68
CA LEU A 48 4.78 -20.15 4.36
C LEU A 48 3.54 -20.00 3.48
N LYS A 49 3.47 -18.86 2.78
CA LYS A 49 2.43 -18.57 1.78
C LYS A 49 3.06 -18.26 0.43
N SER A 50 2.44 -18.75 -0.65
CA SER A 50 2.83 -18.36 -2.01
C SER A 50 2.53 -16.88 -2.24
N VAL A 51 3.30 -16.24 -3.13
CA VAL A 51 3.15 -14.82 -3.50
C VAL A 51 3.07 -14.72 -5.01
N ARG A 52 2.07 -14.00 -5.49
CA ARG A 52 1.97 -13.59 -6.88
C ARG A 52 2.31 -12.11 -6.99
N TRP A 53 3.24 -11.78 -7.89
CA TRP A 53 3.55 -10.39 -8.23
C TRP A 53 2.54 -9.88 -9.25
N ILE A 54 1.87 -8.78 -8.93
CA ILE A 54 1.02 -8.05 -9.85
C ILE A 54 1.78 -6.80 -10.25
N ASP A 55 2.23 -6.74 -11.50
CA ASP A 55 2.92 -5.56 -12.01
C ASP A 55 1.91 -4.46 -12.36
N ALA A 56 1.90 -3.41 -11.54
CA ALA A 56 1.03 -2.26 -11.66
C ALA A 56 1.15 -1.58 -13.04
N GLN A 57 2.36 -1.53 -13.61
CA GLN A 57 2.60 -0.91 -14.92
C GLN A 57 1.99 -1.74 -16.04
N SER A 58 2.21 -3.05 -16.05
CA SER A 58 1.60 -3.96 -17.01
C SER A 58 0.06 -3.94 -16.94
N VAL A 59 -0.52 -3.90 -15.73
CA VAL A 59 -1.98 -3.80 -15.55
C VAL A 59 -2.53 -2.50 -16.14
N ALA A 60 -1.89 -1.36 -15.84
CA ALA A 60 -2.28 -0.07 -16.40
C ALA A 60 -2.13 -0.04 -17.93
N GLY A 61 -1.02 -0.57 -18.46
CA GLY A 61 -0.74 -0.63 -19.88
C GLY A 61 -1.76 -1.47 -20.65
N LEU A 62 -2.17 -2.63 -20.10
CA LEU A 62 -3.20 -3.47 -20.71
C LEU A 62 -4.57 -2.77 -20.74
N HIS A 63 -4.96 -2.13 -19.63
CA HIS A 63 -6.21 -1.37 -19.55
C HIS A 63 -6.21 -0.20 -20.55
N MET A 64 -5.11 0.56 -20.60
CA MET A 64 -4.94 1.66 -21.54
C MET A 64 -5.01 1.18 -23.00
N ALA A 65 -4.32 0.09 -23.34
CA ALA A 65 -4.35 -0.47 -24.69
C ALA A 65 -5.77 -0.90 -25.10
N THR A 66 -6.53 -1.51 -24.18
CA THR A 66 -7.91 -1.90 -24.42
C THR A 66 -8.82 -0.68 -24.59
N PHE A 67 -8.59 0.39 -23.81
CA PHE A 67 -9.35 1.62 -23.94
C PHE A 67 -9.09 2.35 -25.27
N LEU A 68 -7.82 2.38 -25.72
CA LEU A 68 -7.41 3.03 -26.96
C LEU A 68 -7.77 2.23 -28.22
N ASP A 69 -8.11 0.94 -28.08
CA ASP A 69 -8.49 0.10 -29.20
C ASP A 69 -9.66 0.71 -29.99
N GLY A 70 -9.41 0.99 -31.28
CA GLY A 70 -10.35 1.68 -32.17
C GLY A 70 -10.58 3.18 -31.90
N ARG A 71 -9.95 3.80 -30.88
CA ARG A 71 -10.13 5.23 -30.53
C ARG A 71 -9.00 6.15 -30.96
N GLY A 72 -7.82 5.59 -31.23
CA GLY A 72 -6.66 6.35 -31.71
C GLY A 72 -5.36 5.92 -31.03
N LYS A 73 -4.30 6.68 -31.28
CA LYS A 73 -2.99 6.52 -30.64
C LYS A 73 -2.60 7.83 -29.97
N VAL A 74 -1.79 7.73 -28.92
CA VAL A 74 -1.18 8.89 -28.27
C VAL A 74 0.33 8.70 -28.34
N ASP A 75 1.03 9.71 -28.85
CA ASP A 75 2.45 9.59 -29.19
C ASP A 75 3.38 9.82 -27.97
N ASP A 76 2.86 10.38 -26.88
CA ASP A 76 3.58 10.67 -25.63
C ASP A 76 2.77 10.17 -24.42
N MET A 77 3.25 9.09 -23.79
CA MET A 77 2.51 8.33 -22.77
C MET A 77 3.08 8.47 -21.36
N ASP A 78 4.26 9.07 -21.20
CA ASP A 78 5.01 9.01 -19.93
C ASP A 78 4.31 9.80 -18.81
N ASP A 79 3.61 10.87 -19.17
CA ASP A 79 2.84 11.72 -18.23
C ASP A 79 1.36 11.32 -18.11
N ILE A 80 0.93 10.27 -18.81
CA ILE A 80 -0.49 9.92 -18.92
C ILE A 80 -0.86 8.88 -17.86
N LEU A 81 -1.76 9.28 -16.97
CA LEU A 81 -2.38 8.39 -16.02
C LEU A 81 -3.74 7.92 -16.54
N THR A 82 -3.92 6.61 -16.59
CA THR A 82 -5.23 6.01 -16.89
C THR A 82 -5.96 5.71 -15.59
N LEU A 83 -7.19 6.23 -15.47
CA LEU A 83 -8.03 6.12 -14.30
C LEU A 83 -9.31 5.34 -14.64
N ARG A 84 -9.81 4.58 -13.67
CA ARG A 84 -11.08 3.84 -13.75
C ARG A 84 -12.07 4.41 -12.74
N LEU A 85 -13.32 4.54 -13.17
CA LEU A 85 -14.38 4.92 -12.26
C LEU A 85 -14.72 3.72 -11.37
N MET A 86 -14.51 3.89 -10.07
CA MET A 86 -14.83 2.93 -9.03
C MET A 86 -16.27 3.14 -8.57
N GLU A 87 -16.93 2.05 -8.23
CA GLU A 87 -18.22 2.06 -7.56
C GLU A 87 -18.10 1.33 -6.21
N ARG A 88 -18.52 1.99 -5.14
CA ARG A 88 -18.57 1.42 -3.80
C ARG A 88 -19.97 1.59 -3.21
N PRO A 89 -20.73 0.50 -3.00
CA PRO A 89 -21.97 0.58 -2.23
C PRO A 89 -21.72 1.15 -0.83
N HIS A 90 -22.60 2.01 -0.33
CA HIS A 90 -22.39 2.72 0.95
C HIS A 90 -22.05 1.79 2.13
N ASP A 91 -22.74 0.66 2.22
CA ASP A 91 -22.60 -0.32 3.32
C ASP A 91 -21.56 -1.42 3.02
N SER A 92 -20.76 -1.26 1.96
CA SER A 92 -19.73 -2.22 1.57
C SER A 92 -18.32 -1.71 1.88
N VAL A 93 -17.44 -2.62 2.27
CA VAL A 93 -15.98 -2.37 2.36
C VAL A 93 -15.26 -2.78 1.06
N ILE A 94 -16.00 -3.24 0.07
CA ILE A 94 -15.47 -3.63 -1.24
C ILE A 94 -15.83 -2.54 -2.24
N ALA A 95 -14.83 -2.11 -2.99
CA ALA A 95 -14.98 -1.19 -4.10
C ALA A 95 -14.29 -1.81 -5.31
N LEU A 96 -15.01 -1.91 -6.43
CA LEU A 96 -14.47 -2.39 -7.70
C LEU A 96 -14.75 -1.36 -8.78
N PRO A 97 -14.00 -1.42 -9.91
CA PRO A 97 -14.34 -0.62 -11.08
C PRO A 97 -15.80 -0.85 -11.48
N ARG A 98 -16.49 0.24 -11.83
CA ARG A 98 -17.86 0.18 -12.33
C ARG A 98 -17.88 -0.70 -13.57
N SER A 99 -18.79 -1.66 -13.57
CA SER A 99 -18.95 -2.61 -14.66
C SER A 99 -20.36 -3.20 -14.65
N PRO A 100 -20.79 -3.87 -15.73
CA PRO A 100 -22.06 -4.59 -15.75
C PRO A 100 -22.14 -5.73 -14.72
N HIS A 101 -21.00 -6.19 -14.21
CA HIS A 101 -20.90 -7.31 -13.27
C HIS A 101 -20.76 -6.84 -11.81
N TRP A 102 -20.91 -5.54 -11.53
CA TRP A 102 -20.76 -4.97 -10.19
C TRP A 102 -21.85 -3.90 -9.96
N PRO A 103 -22.44 -3.79 -8.76
CA PRO A 103 -22.21 -4.55 -7.53
C PRO A 103 -22.85 -5.95 -7.49
N ILE A 104 -22.32 -6.80 -6.61
CA ILE A 104 -22.83 -8.16 -6.33
C ILE A 104 -23.04 -8.36 -4.82
N ASP A 105 -23.74 -9.43 -4.43
CA ASP A 105 -23.71 -9.83 -3.01
C ASP A 105 -22.29 -10.21 -2.60
N THR A 106 -21.82 -9.68 -1.50
CA THR A 106 -20.52 -10.05 -0.93
C THR A 106 -20.66 -10.64 0.47
N SER A 107 -21.88 -11.04 0.87
CA SER A 107 -22.16 -11.68 2.16
C SER A 107 -21.31 -12.93 2.40
N MET A 108 -21.09 -13.72 1.34
CA MET A 108 -20.23 -14.91 1.37
C MET A 108 -18.76 -14.61 1.02
N GLY A 109 -18.38 -13.34 0.85
CA GLY A 109 -17.07 -12.92 0.37
C GLY A 109 -17.01 -12.69 -1.14
N LEU A 110 -15.89 -12.11 -1.60
CA LEU A 110 -15.66 -11.77 -3.00
C LEU A 110 -14.84 -12.86 -3.69
N ALA A 111 -15.41 -13.57 -4.67
CA ALA A 111 -14.66 -14.57 -5.43
C ALA A 111 -13.55 -13.92 -6.29
N CYS A 112 -12.39 -14.57 -6.39
CA CYS A 112 -11.28 -14.11 -7.23
C CYS A 112 -11.59 -14.16 -8.74
N THR A 113 -12.63 -14.89 -9.13
CA THR A 113 -13.14 -14.97 -10.51
C THR A 113 -13.94 -13.73 -10.90
N GLN A 114 -14.34 -12.90 -9.93
CA GLN A 114 -14.98 -11.63 -10.21
C GLN A 114 -14.00 -10.73 -10.97
N PRO A 115 -14.41 -10.10 -12.08
CA PRO A 115 -13.58 -9.16 -12.81
C PRO A 115 -12.99 -8.10 -11.89
N ASP A 116 -11.72 -7.76 -12.11
CA ASP A 116 -10.97 -6.73 -11.37
C ASP A 116 -10.71 -7.03 -9.87
N ALA A 117 -11.27 -8.10 -9.31
CA ALA A 117 -11.14 -8.41 -7.89
C ALA A 117 -9.68 -8.61 -7.46
N LEU A 118 -8.87 -9.31 -8.26
CA LEU A 118 -7.45 -9.55 -7.95
C LEU A 118 -6.59 -8.28 -7.93
N VAL A 119 -7.02 -7.21 -8.63
CA VAL A 119 -6.26 -5.96 -8.74
C VAL A 119 -6.71 -4.95 -7.68
N PHE A 120 -8.02 -4.84 -7.45
CA PHE A 120 -8.58 -3.75 -6.63
C PHE A 120 -9.05 -4.21 -5.23
N ALA A 121 -9.32 -5.51 -5.03
CA ALA A 121 -9.76 -5.99 -3.72
C ALA A 121 -8.59 -6.47 -2.86
N ARG A 122 -8.65 -6.14 -1.56
CA ARG A 122 -7.62 -6.54 -0.58
C ARG A 122 -7.68 -8.02 -0.22
N CYS A 123 -8.88 -8.59 -0.25
CA CYS A 123 -9.13 -9.98 0.12
C CYS A 123 -10.14 -10.57 -0.86
N VAL A 124 -9.81 -11.74 -1.39
CA VAL A 124 -10.66 -12.50 -2.29
C VAL A 124 -10.67 -13.97 -1.87
N LEU A 125 -11.75 -14.67 -2.19
CA LEU A 125 -11.86 -16.11 -2.07
C LEU A 125 -11.25 -16.75 -3.31
N ALA A 126 -10.23 -17.58 -3.10
CA ALA A 126 -9.58 -18.30 -4.17
C ALA A 126 -10.52 -19.37 -4.75
N SER A 127 -10.61 -19.43 -6.08
CA SER A 127 -11.26 -20.53 -6.77
C SER A 127 -10.32 -21.73 -6.85
N ARG A 128 -10.90 -22.93 -6.98
CA ARG A 128 -10.15 -24.16 -7.28
C ARG A 128 -9.24 -23.97 -8.48
N SER A 129 -9.78 -23.44 -9.58
CA SER A 129 -9.05 -23.21 -10.84
C SER A 129 -7.84 -22.29 -10.67
N LEU A 130 -7.96 -21.23 -9.86
CA LEU A 130 -6.85 -20.34 -9.57
C LEU A 130 -5.76 -21.06 -8.77
N MET A 131 -6.15 -21.84 -7.75
CA MET A 131 -5.21 -22.57 -6.91
C MET A 131 -4.46 -23.63 -7.70
N THR A 132 -5.17 -24.46 -8.48
CA THR A 132 -4.54 -25.53 -9.27
C THR A 132 -3.62 -24.95 -10.34
N SER A 133 -4.05 -23.93 -11.09
CA SER A 133 -3.21 -23.28 -12.09
C SER A 133 -1.98 -22.59 -11.49
N SER A 134 -2.10 -22.00 -10.30
CA SER A 134 -0.95 -21.39 -9.61
C SER A 134 0.05 -22.44 -9.16
N LEU A 135 -0.42 -23.57 -8.62
CA LEU A 135 0.45 -24.66 -8.18
C LEU A 135 1.12 -25.36 -9.37
N GLU A 136 0.42 -25.55 -10.49
CA GLU A 136 1.01 -26.07 -11.74
C GLU A 136 2.13 -25.17 -12.26
N ALA A 137 1.95 -23.85 -12.19
CA ALA A 137 2.99 -22.89 -12.57
C ALA A 137 4.21 -22.98 -11.64
N ASP A 138 3.98 -23.09 -10.32
CA ASP A 138 5.04 -23.27 -9.33
C ASP A 138 5.80 -24.60 -9.57
N MET A 139 5.08 -25.70 -9.84
CA MET A 139 5.67 -27.00 -10.18
C MET A 139 6.52 -26.92 -11.44
N THR A 140 5.98 -26.31 -12.51
CA THR A 140 6.70 -26.11 -13.78
C THR A 140 7.98 -25.29 -13.57
N SER A 141 7.94 -24.28 -12.69
CA SER A 141 9.13 -23.49 -12.35
C SER A 141 10.19 -24.35 -11.65
N VAL A 142 9.80 -25.19 -10.68
CA VAL A 142 10.72 -26.09 -9.99
C VAL A 142 11.29 -27.15 -10.93
N GLU A 143 10.48 -27.72 -11.81
CA GLU A 143 10.92 -28.67 -12.84
C GLU A 143 11.95 -28.05 -13.79
N LYS A 144 11.74 -26.80 -14.18
CA LYS A 144 12.69 -26.04 -14.99
C LYS A 144 14.04 -25.88 -14.27
N ASP A 145 14.04 -25.57 -12.98
CA ASP A 145 15.26 -25.46 -12.17
C ASP A 145 15.97 -26.82 -11.98
N MET A 146 15.22 -27.92 -11.97
CA MET A 146 15.74 -29.29 -11.96
C MET A 146 16.24 -29.78 -13.32
N SER A 147 15.94 -29.06 -14.40
CA SER A 147 16.36 -29.43 -15.76
C SER A 147 17.71 -28.78 -16.14
N PRO A 148 18.51 -29.41 -17.03
CA PRO A 148 19.69 -28.76 -17.60
C PRO A 148 19.31 -27.49 -18.38
N PRO A 149 20.07 -26.38 -18.30
CA PRO A 149 21.41 -26.25 -17.71
C PRO A 149 21.43 -25.89 -16.21
N HIS A 150 20.29 -25.54 -15.59
CA HIS A 150 20.24 -25.06 -14.21
C HIS A 150 20.71 -26.12 -13.22
N ALA A 151 20.26 -27.37 -13.40
CA ALA A 151 20.68 -28.48 -12.57
C ALA A 151 22.19 -28.73 -12.57
N SER A 152 22.89 -28.39 -13.65
CA SER A 152 24.35 -28.55 -13.76
C SER A 152 25.13 -27.53 -12.92
N LEU A 153 24.48 -26.46 -12.46
CA LEU A 153 25.08 -25.42 -11.61
C LEU A 153 24.84 -25.66 -10.12
N LEU A 154 24.00 -26.65 -9.77
CA LEU A 154 23.55 -26.93 -8.41
C LEU A 154 24.30 -28.12 -7.82
N ASP A 155 24.51 -28.09 -6.51
CA ASP A 155 25.01 -29.25 -5.77
C ASP A 155 23.89 -30.29 -5.55
N GLU A 156 24.29 -31.52 -5.21
CA GLU A 156 23.36 -32.63 -5.02
C GLU A 156 22.30 -32.32 -3.94
N LEU A 157 22.70 -31.60 -2.88
CA LEU A 157 21.80 -31.21 -1.80
C LEU A 157 20.73 -30.23 -2.29
N SER A 158 21.09 -29.20 -3.06
CA SER A 158 20.10 -28.26 -3.62
C SER A 158 19.13 -28.94 -4.57
N LEU A 159 19.61 -29.90 -5.37
CA LEU A 159 18.73 -30.72 -6.23
C LEU A 159 17.74 -31.55 -5.42
N GLU A 160 18.16 -32.10 -4.28
CA GLU A 160 17.25 -32.84 -3.41
C GLU A 160 16.17 -31.93 -2.80
N PHE A 161 16.51 -30.70 -2.41
CA PHE A 161 15.51 -29.74 -1.92
C PHE A 161 14.53 -29.27 -3.00
N LEU A 162 14.95 -29.23 -4.27
CA LEU A 162 14.03 -29.01 -5.38
C LEU A 162 13.05 -30.18 -5.54
N ARG A 163 13.51 -31.44 -5.40
CA ARG A 163 12.62 -32.63 -5.41
C ARG A 163 11.63 -32.59 -4.25
N VAL A 164 12.08 -32.26 -3.04
CA VAL A 164 11.20 -32.11 -1.87
C VAL A 164 10.17 -31.01 -2.10
N ALA A 165 10.58 -29.87 -2.65
CA ALA A 165 9.67 -28.77 -2.99
C ALA A 165 8.61 -29.22 -4.01
N HIS A 166 9.03 -29.92 -5.08
CA HIS A 166 8.13 -30.45 -6.10
C HIS A 166 7.11 -31.46 -5.53
N ALA A 167 7.56 -32.38 -4.68
CA ALA A 167 6.69 -33.34 -4.02
C ALA A 167 5.64 -32.65 -3.12
N GLN A 168 6.03 -31.63 -2.36
CA GLN A 168 5.11 -30.85 -1.53
C GLN A 168 4.11 -30.05 -2.37
N LEU A 169 4.53 -29.48 -3.50
CA LEU A 169 3.64 -28.78 -4.42
C LEU A 169 2.62 -29.75 -5.05
N THR A 170 3.05 -30.96 -5.39
CA THR A 170 2.18 -32.01 -5.93
C THR A 170 1.10 -32.41 -4.91
N GLU A 171 1.49 -32.65 -3.65
CA GLU A 171 0.52 -32.94 -2.58
C GLU A 171 -0.48 -31.80 -2.39
N GLN A 172 -0.02 -30.55 -2.38
CA GLN A 172 -0.90 -29.38 -2.29
C GLN A 172 -1.85 -29.28 -3.50
N TRP A 173 -1.40 -29.64 -4.69
CA TRP A 173 -2.21 -29.62 -5.90
C TRP A 173 -3.30 -30.71 -5.87
N GLU A 174 -2.98 -31.92 -5.40
CA GLU A 174 -3.98 -32.98 -5.16
C GLU A 174 -5.05 -32.53 -4.15
N GLN A 175 -4.62 -31.90 -3.04
CA GLN A 175 -5.54 -31.34 -2.06
C GLN A 175 -6.42 -30.22 -2.67
N ALA A 176 -5.83 -29.35 -3.48
CA ALA A 176 -6.56 -28.26 -4.14
C ALA A 176 -7.61 -28.78 -5.13
N GLN A 177 -7.31 -29.85 -5.87
CA GLN A 177 -8.26 -30.48 -6.78
C GLN A 177 -9.46 -31.11 -6.09
N ALA A 178 -9.27 -31.64 -4.87
CA ALA A 178 -10.33 -32.23 -4.07
C ALA A 178 -11.33 -31.19 -3.53
N LEU A 179 -11.00 -29.91 -3.59
CA LEU A 179 -11.91 -28.84 -3.15
C LEU A 179 -13.09 -28.68 -4.12
N PRO A 180 -14.29 -28.34 -3.62
CA PRO A 180 -15.40 -27.97 -4.48
C PRO A 180 -15.08 -26.68 -5.22
N GLU A 181 -15.61 -26.54 -6.44
CA GLU A 181 -15.50 -25.28 -7.16
C GLU A 181 -16.35 -24.21 -6.49
N SER A 182 -15.77 -23.03 -6.29
CA SER A 182 -16.50 -21.89 -5.71
C SER A 182 -17.65 -21.51 -6.63
N VAL A 183 -18.88 -21.67 -6.15
CA VAL A 183 -20.07 -21.21 -6.88
C VAL A 183 -19.98 -19.69 -6.97
N GLY A 184 -19.93 -19.16 -8.19
CA GLY A 184 -19.87 -17.73 -8.42
C GLY A 184 -21.06 -17.03 -7.79
N THR A 185 -20.81 -15.90 -7.12
CA THR A 185 -21.90 -15.07 -6.60
C THR A 185 -22.67 -14.48 -7.77
N GLN A 186 -23.98 -14.67 -7.79
CA GLN A 186 -24.83 -14.11 -8.84
C GLN A 186 -24.86 -12.58 -8.71
N CYS A 187 -24.83 -11.89 -9.85
CA CYS A 187 -25.03 -10.44 -9.88
C CYS A 187 -26.40 -10.11 -9.28
N MET A 188 -26.43 -9.07 -8.45
CA MET A 188 -27.69 -8.59 -7.90
C MET A 188 -28.62 -8.16 -9.04
N PRO A 189 -29.91 -8.57 -9.04
CA PRO A 189 -30.88 -8.08 -10.01
C PRO A 189 -30.91 -6.54 -10.00
N ASP A 190 -31.12 -5.93 -11.17
CA ASP A 190 -31.12 -4.46 -11.35
C ASP A 190 -32.09 -3.75 -10.35
N GLU A 191 -33.18 -4.43 -9.97
CA GLU A 191 -34.16 -3.97 -8.99
C GLU A 191 -33.63 -3.82 -7.54
N HIS A 192 -32.46 -4.38 -7.20
CA HIS A 192 -31.81 -4.22 -5.88
C HIS A 192 -30.62 -3.25 -5.92
N ARG A 193 -30.29 -2.65 -7.07
CA ARG A 193 -29.23 -1.63 -7.19
C ARG A 193 -29.63 -0.26 -6.62
N HIS A 194 -30.77 -0.18 -5.93
CA HIS A 194 -31.32 1.04 -5.35
C HIS A 194 -30.61 1.53 -4.08
N GLY A 195 -29.42 0.99 -3.77
CA GLY A 195 -28.54 1.54 -2.74
C GLY A 195 -27.79 2.77 -3.28
N MET A 196 -27.58 3.78 -2.44
CA MET A 196 -26.64 4.84 -2.80
C MET A 196 -25.24 4.20 -2.91
N SER A 197 -24.54 4.51 -4.00
CA SER A 197 -23.14 4.13 -4.23
C SER A 197 -22.27 5.38 -4.26
N TYR A 198 -21.06 5.27 -3.70
CA TYR A 198 -20.01 6.24 -3.91
C TYR A 198 -19.30 5.96 -5.24
N PHE A 199 -19.08 7.01 -6.03
CA PHE A 199 -18.32 6.95 -7.28
C PHE A 199 -17.09 7.84 -7.19
N TYR A 200 -15.94 7.33 -7.58
CA TYR A 200 -14.66 8.05 -7.55
C TYR A 200 -13.68 7.44 -8.55
N TYR A 201 -12.67 8.20 -8.96
CA TYR A 201 -11.62 7.68 -9.85
C TYR A 201 -10.44 7.13 -9.06
N GLN A 202 -9.94 5.97 -9.48
CA GLN A 202 -8.70 5.37 -9.01
C GLN A 202 -7.82 4.99 -10.21
N ALA A 203 -6.50 4.97 -10.05
CA ALA A 203 -5.59 4.48 -11.09
C ALA A 203 -5.95 3.06 -11.57
N ALA A 204 -5.91 2.88 -12.89
CA ALA A 204 -6.17 1.59 -13.55
C ALA A 204 -5.18 0.49 -13.12
N SER A 205 -4.01 0.89 -12.60
CA SER A 205 -3.00 -0.01 -12.03
C SER A 205 -3.43 -0.70 -10.73
N GLY A 206 -4.52 -0.26 -10.09
CA GLY A 206 -4.94 -0.71 -8.75
C GLY A 206 -4.23 0.01 -7.60
N GLN A 207 -3.26 0.88 -7.88
CA GLN A 207 -2.62 1.69 -6.85
C GLN A 207 -3.60 2.70 -6.23
N ASN A 208 -3.33 3.12 -5.00
CA ASN A 208 -4.13 4.09 -4.25
C ASN A 208 -3.91 5.54 -4.73
N VAL A 209 -4.10 5.76 -6.03
CA VAL A 209 -3.95 7.07 -6.69
C VAL A 209 -5.32 7.57 -7.10
N PHE A 210 -5.71 8.76 -6.62
CA PHE A 210 -7.04 9.33 -6.76
C PHE A 210 -6.98 10.75 -7.34
N ILE A 211 -8.06 11.22 -7.95
CA ILE A 211 -8.11 12.61 -8.46
C ILE A 211 -8.29 13.60 -7.30
N HIS A 212 -7.60 14.73 -7.37
CA HIS A 212 -7.77 15.84 -6.43
C HIS A 212 -9.18 16.48 -6.49
N PRO A 213 -9.79 16.88 -5.35
CA PRO A 213 -11.17 17.40 -5.27
C PRO A 213 -11.56 18.49 -6.27
N ILE A 214 -10.68 19.48 -6.49
CA ILE A 214 -10.95 20.58 -7.43
C ILE A 214 -11.17 20.03 -8.85
N ASP A 215 -10.38 19.04 -9.26
CA ASP A 215 -10.48 18.43 -10.58
C ASP A 215 -11.73 17.54 -10.70
N ILE A 216 -12.20 16.94 -9.59
CA ILE A 216 -13.52 16.30 -9.53
C ILE A 216 -14.64 17.33 -9.75
N LYS A 217 -14.54 18.54 -9.18
CA LYS A 217 -15.54 19.62 -9.42
C LYS A 217 -15.56 20.06 -10.90
N VAL A 218 -14.40 20.08 -11.56
CA VAL A 218 -14.30 20.31 -13.01
C VAL A 218 -15.09 19.24 -13.76
N LEU A 219 -14.88 17.95 -13.46
CA LEU A 219 -15.62 16.85 -14.08
C LEU A 219 -17.14 16.95 -13.81
N LEU A 220 -17.52 17.29 -12.58
CA LEU A 220 -18.92 17.42 -12.18
C LEU A 220 -19.64 18.52 -12.98
N SER A 221 -18.94 19.60 -13.33
CA SER A 221 -19.52 20.66 -14.18
C SER A 221 -19.91 20.19 -15.59
N ARG A 222 -19.29 19.11 -16.09
CA ARG A 222 -19.63 18.49 -17.38
C ARG A 222 -20.72 17.45 -17.26
N PHE A 223 -20.58 16.53 -16.31
CA PHE A 223 -21.40 15.32 -16.25
C PHE A 223 -22.59 15.45 -15.29
N GLY A 224 -22.62 16.49 -14.45
CA GLY A 224 -23.70 16.82 -13.51
C GLY A 224 -23.75 15.91 -12.28
N THR A 225 -23.60 14.59 -12.45
CA THR A 225 -23.63 13.61 -11.36
C THR A 225 -22.40 12.70 -11.42
N TYR A 226 -21.95 12.20 -10.27
CA TYR A 226 -20.81 11.29 -10.20
C TYR A 226 -21.06 9.96 -10.93
N ALA A 227 -22.30 9.47 -10.92
CA ALA A 227 -22.68 8.25 -11.65
C ALA A 227 -22.66 8.44 -13.18
N ALA A 228 -22.69 9.68 -13.69
CA ALA A 228 -22.60 9.98 -15.12
C ALA A 228 -21.14 10.10 -15.62
N PHE A 229 -20.15 9.97 -14.74
CA PHE A 229 -18.74 9.99 -15.13
C PHE A 229 -18.42 8.80 -16.05
N PRO A 230 -17.48 8.95 -17.02
CA PRO A 230 -17.09 7.84 -17.89
C PRO A 230 -16.32 6.75 -17.13
N ASP A 231 -16.45 5.48 -17.55
CA ASP A 231 -15.80 4.34 -16.88
C ASP A 231 -14.27 4.43 -16.86
N THR A 232 -13.70 5.02 -17.90
CA THR A 232 -12.26 5.23 -18.04
C THR A 232 -12.00 6.68 -18.40
N LEU A 233 -10.98 7.25 -17.78
CA LEU A 233 -10.53 8.61 -18.00
C LEU A 233 -9.01 8.61 -18.09
N MET A 234 -8.46 9.08 -19.19
CA MET A 234 -7.02 9.31 -19.34
C MET A 234 -6.73 10.78 -19.01
N VAL A 235 -5.70 11.05 -18.22
CA VAL A 235 -5.36 12.42 -17.80
C VAL A 235 -3.86 12.65 -17.85
N VAL A 236 -3.48 13.88 -18.13
CA VAL A 236 -2.09 14.33 -17.99
C VAL A 236 -1.90 14.83 -16.56
N VAL A 237 -0.97 14.22 -15.83
CA VAL A 237 -0.71 14.58 -14.43
C VAL A 237 0.13 15.86 -14.37
N GLU A 238 -0.33 16.84 -13.60
CA GLU A 238 0.41 18.08 -13.35
C GLU A 238 1.23 18.02 -12.05
N HIS A 239 0.61 17.49 -11.00
CA HIS A 239 1.20 17.39 -9.67
C HIS A 239 0.61 16.19 -8.94
N ALA A 240 1.37 15.61 -8.02
CA ALA A 240 0.93 14.52 -7.16
C ALA A 240 1.20 14.88 -5.70
N GLU A 241 0.18 14.80 -4.86
CA GLU A 241 0.27 15.03 -3.42
C GLU A 241 0.13 13.69 -2.69
N GLU A 242 1.19 13.27 -2.02
CA GLU A 242 1.19 12.08 -1.17
C GLU A 242 0.55 12.40 0.18
N GLY A 243 -0.25 11.46 0.68
CA GLY A 243 -0.93 11.56 1.96
C GLY A 243 -1.14 10.18 2.58
N THR A 244 -1.66 10.18 3.80
CA THR A 244 -2.03 8.96 4.52
C THR A 244 -3.50 9.01 4.89
N VAL A 245 -4.17 7.86 4.88
CA VAL A 245 -5.54 7.77 5.36
C VAL A 245 -5.54 7.95 6.88
N ASP A 246 -5.94 9.13 7.32
CA ASP A 246 -6.24 9.45 8.72
C ASP A 246 -7.75 9.57 8.94
N GLU A 247 -8.16 9.76 10.19
CA GLU A 247 -9.59 9.88 10.53
C GLU A 247 -10.20 11.15 9.93
N SER A 248 -9.40 12.21 9.74
CA SER A 248 -9.86 13.46 9.13
C SER A 248 -10.15 13.26 7.63
N LEU A 249 -9.25 12.60 6.90
CA LEU A 249 -9.42 12.27 5.49
C LEU A 249 -10.58 11.31 5.30
N ARG A 250 -10.75 10.29 6.15
CA ARG A 250 -11.90 9.38 6.03
C ARG A 250 -13.24 10.09 6.22
N LYS A 251 -13.33 11.01 7.18
CA LYS A 251 -14.55 11.82 7.41
C LYS A 251 -14.89 12.67 6.19
N ARG A 252 -13.87 13.26 5.55
CA ARG A 252 -14.05 14.13 4.38
C ARG A 252 -14.29 13.33 3.08
N CYS A 253 -13.56 12.24 2.91
CA CYS A 253 -13.58 11.37 1.73
C CYS A 253 -14.20 10.02 2.09
N LYS A 254 -15.52 10.01 2.37
CA LYS A 254 -16.26 8.80 2.78
C LYS A 254 -16.14 7.63 1.81
N TYR A 255 -15.91 7.91 0.53
CA TYR A 255 -15.70 6.89 -0.50
C TYR A 255 -14.42 6.05 -0.26
N MET A 256 -13.41 6.62 0.42
CA MET A 256 -12.16 5.95 0.79
C MET A 256 -12.25 5.16 2.09
N ALA A 257 -13.41 5.09 2.75
CA ALA A 257 -13.55 4.42 4.05
C ALA A 257 -13.22 2.92 4.03
N HIS A 258 -13.19 2.30 2.85
CA HIS A 258 -12.74 0.92 2.64
C HIS A 258 -11.22 0.75 2.80
N LEU A 259 -10.45 1.83 2.76
CA LEU A 259 -9.01 1.81 2.97
C LEU A 259 -8.69 1.78 4.48
N PRO A 260 -7.69 0.98 4.90
CA PRO A 260 -7.23 0.96 6.29
C PRO A 260 -6.70 2.32 6.73
N MET A 261 -6.64 2.48 8.06
CA MET A 261 -5.90 3.58 8.65
C MET A 261 -4.41 3.52 8.29
N SER A 262 -3.82 4.69 8.13
CA SER A 262 -2.43 4.90 7.77
C SER A 262 -2.04 4.29 6.43
N ALA A 263 -3.01 3.97 5.56
CA ALA A 263 -2.71 3.56 4.19
C ALA A 263 -2.18 4.76 3.40
N ASP A 264 -1.10 4.56 2.66
CA ASP A 264 -0.57 5.58 1.75
C ASP A 264 -1.51 5.77 0.56
N VAL A 265 -1.77 7.03 0.24
CA VAL A 265 -2.64 7.47 -0.85
C VAL A 265 -2.00 8.64 -1.58
N THR A 266 -2.26 8.76 -2.87
CA THR A 266 -1.75 9.87 -3.68
C THR A 266 -2.91 10.58 -4.35
N PHE A 267 -3.01 11.89 -4.22
CA PHE A 267 -3.97 12.72 -4.93
C PHE A 267 -3.27 13.39 -6.11
N VAL A 268 -3.74 13.10 -7.32
CA VAL A 268 -3.21 13.68 -8.55
C VAL A 268 -4.03 14.89 -8.97
N GLU A 269 -3.33 15.95 -9.32
CA GLU A 269 -3.86 17.15 -9.97
C GLU A 269 -3.69 17.02 -11.47
N ILE A 270 -4.70 17.45 -12.22
CA ILE A 270 -4.78 17.23 -13.66
C ILE A 270 -4.43 18.53 -14.40
N ASP A 271 -3.56 18.44 -15.41
CA ASP A 271 -3.40 19.52 -16.38
C ASP A 271 -4.51 19.42 -17.43
N TRP A 272 -5.63 20.09 -17.16
CA TRP A 272 -6.77 20.07 -18.08
C TRP A 272 -6.48 20.69 -19.44
N ALA A 273 -5.52 21.62 -19.54
CA ALA A 273 -5.16 22.24 -20.81
C ALA A 273 -4.45 21.22 -21.72
N ARG A 274 -3.43 20.52 -21.21
CA ARG A 274 -2.76 19.42 -21.92
C ARG A 274 -3.70 18.25 -22.17
N THR A 275 -4.48 17.86 -21.16
CA THR A 275 -5.45 16.76 -21.27
C THR A 275 -6.48 17.03 -22.38
N SER A 276 -7.04 18.23 -22.45
CA SER A 276 -7.98 18.64 -23.51
C SER A 276 -7.30 18.63 -24.89
N SER A 277 -6.08 19.17 -24.99
CA SER A 277 -5.31 19.22 -26.24
C SER A 277 -4.95 17.82 -26.78
N MET A 278 -4.49 16.92 -25.91
CA MET A 278 -3.95 15.62 -26.31
C MET A 278 -5.03 14.54 -26.39
N LEU A 279 -5.98 14.54 -25.46
CA LEU A 279 -6.94 13.46 -25.27
C LEU A 279 -8.37 13.86 -25.66
N GLY A 280 -8.64 15.14 -25.91
CA GLY A 280 -9.94 15.63 -26.37
C GLY A 280 -10.53 14.86 -27.56
N PRO A 281 -9.75 14.52 -28.61
CA PRO A 281 -10.24 13.70 -29.73
C PRO A 281 -10.64 12.27 -29.35
N ILE A 282 -10.04 11.70 -28.29
CA ILE A 282 -10.21 10.30 -27.89
C ILE A 282 -11.38 10.13 -26.91
N GLN A 283 -11.48 11.02 -25.92
CA GLN A 283 -12.46 10.91 -24.82
C GLN A 283 -13.46 12.09 -24.73
N GLY A 284 -13.36 13.05 -25.66
CA GLY A 284 -14.20 14.23 -25.71
C GLY A 284 -13.75 15.34 -24.75
N ASP A 285 -14.02 16.59 -25.14
CA ASP A 285 -13.51 17.78 -24.44
C ASP A 285 -14.19 18.06 -23.08
N ILE A 286 -13.40 18.38 -22.05
CA ILE A 286 -13.87 18.69 -20.70
C ILE A 286 -13.84 20.20 -20.49
N PRO A 287 -14.98 20.86 -20.14
CA PRO A 287 -15.07 22.31 -19.99
C PRO A 287 -14.38 22.80 -18.71
N TRP A 288 -13.06 22.93 -18.74
CA TRP A 288 -12.25 23.37 -17.60
C TRP A 288 -12.04 24.90 -17.52
N LYS A 289 -12.36 25.64 -18.59
CA LYS A 289 -12.03 27.08 -18.71
C LYS A 289 -12.62 27.96 -17.61
N SER A 290 -13.82 27.64 -17.12
CA SER A 290 -14.46 28.34 -16.00
C SER A 290 -13.68 28.21 -14.68
N TRP A 291 -12.84 27.18 -14.56
CA TRP A 291 -12.00 26.90 -13.39
C TRP A 291 -10.55 27.36 -13.57
N SER A 292 -10.21 27.95 -14.72
CA SER A 292 -8.83 28.33 -15.07
C SER A 292 -8.15 29.23 -14.04
N SER A 293 -8.87 30.17 -13.42
CA SER A 293 -8.34 31.03 -12.36
C SER A 293 -7.98 30.25 -11.10
N THR A 294 -8.85 29.33 -10.66
CA THR A 294 -8.63 28.45 -9.51
C THR A 294 -7.44 27.52 -9.76
N LEU A 295 -7.37 26.92 -10.95
CA LEU A 295 -6.27 26.04 -11.36
C LEU A 295 -4.95 26.82 -11.44
N ALA A 296 -4.95 28.03 -12.01
CA ALA A 296 -3.77 28.89 -12.05
C ALA A 296 -3.31 29.32 -10.65
N GLN A 297 -4.24 29.63 -9.75
CA GLN A 297 -3.92 29.94 -8.35
C GLN A 297 -3.26 28.74 -7.66
N ARG A 298 -3.78 27.52 -7.89
CA ARG A 298 -3.20 26.26 -7.37
C ARG A 298 -1.76 26.07 -7.87
N ARG A 299 -1.53 26.20 -9.17
CA ARG A 299 -0.19 26.15 -9.79
C ARG A 299 0.77 27.16 -9.17
N GLN A 300 0.30 28.39 -8.99
CA GLN A 300 1.11 29.45 -8.41
C GLN A 300 1.48 29.15 -6.94
N ARG A 301 0.58 28.55 -6.15
CA ARG A 301 0.88 28.13 -4.78
C ARG A 301 1.94 27.05 -4.75
N HIS A 302 1.86 26.05 -5.62
CA HIS A 302 2.88 24.99 -5.72
C HIS A 302 4.24 25.55 -6.13
N HIS A 303 4.27 26.46 -7.11
CA HIS A 303 5.51 27.13 -7.50
C HIS A 303 6.12 27.95 -6.35
N GLN A 304 5.29 28.67 -5.58
CA GLN A 304 5.75 29.41 -4.40
C GLN A 304 6.25 28.50 -3.28
N LYS A 305 5.58 27.36 -3.05
CA LYS A 305 6.00 26.35 -2.07
C LYS A 305 7.35 25.76 -2.46
N ALA A 306 7.49 25.28 -3.70
CA ALA A 306 8.72 24.71 -4.21
C ALA A 306 9.90 25.69 -4.15
N THR A 307 9.69 26.95 -4.53
CA THR A 307 10.74 27.98 -4.44
C THR A 307 11.13 28.31 -3.00
N LYS A 308 10.18 28.27 -2.05
CA LYS A 308 10.45 28.46 -0.62
C LYS A 308 11.24 27.28 -0.04
N GLU A 309 10.86 26.05 -0.36
CA GLU A 309 11.53 24.83 0.07
C GLU A 309 12.96 24.73 -0.46
N GLU A 310 13.18 25.04 -1.74
CA GLU A 310 14.52 25.07 -2.32
C GLU A 310 15.41 26.13 -1.67
N ARG A 311 14.87 27.33 -1.41
CA ARG A 311 15.59 28.37 -0.65
C ARG A 311 15.91 27.91 0.78
N ALA A 312 15.02 27.16 1.43
CA ALA A 312 15.26 26.62 2.76
C ALA A 312 16.34 25.54 2.75
N ARG A 313 16.32 24.64 1.77
CA ARG A 313 17.34 23.61 1.55
C ARG A 313 18.73 24.22 1.35
N ILE A 314 18.87 25.19 0.43
CA ILE A 314 20.15 25.88 0.20
C ILE A 314 20.67 26.53 1.49
N ARG A 315 19.78 27.10 2.30
CA ARG A 315 20.15 27.71 3.60
C ARG A 315 20.61 26.65 4.60
N ALA A 316 19.92 25.53 4.70
CA ALA A 316 20.30 24.41 5.57
C ALA A 316 21.68 23.85 5.20
N ASP A 317 21.92 23.59 3.91
CA ASP A 317 23.21 23.08 3.42
C ASP A 317 24.37 24.03 3.72
N LYS A 318 24.17 25.35 3.54
CA LYS A 318 25.17 26.37 3.91
C LYS A 318 25.40 26.40 5.42
N GLY A 319 24.34 26.24 6.22
CA GLY A 319 24.43 26.13 7.67
C GLY A 319 25.26 24.94 8.12
N THR A 320 24.98 23.75 7.58
CA THR A 320 25.73 22.51 7.87
C THR A 320 27.20 22.63 7.48
N LYS A 321 27.50 23.17 6.28
CA LYS A 321 28.89 23.41 5.84
C LYS A 321 29.61 24.39 6.78
N ASN A 322 28.96 25.48 7.17
CA ASN A 322 29.55 26.45 8.09
C ASN A 322 29.75 25.86 9.51
N ALA A 323 28.85 25.00 9.97
CA ALA A 323 29.01 24.29 11.25
C ALA A 323 30.17 23.29 11.19
N LEU A 324 30.31 22.54 10.09
CA LEU A 324 31.44 21.63 9.86
C LEU A 324 32.77 22.40 9.86
N LEU A 325 32.83 23.53 9.14
CA LEU A 325 34.02 24.40 9.12
C LEU A 325 34.36 24.92 10.53
N LYS A 326 33.38 25.40 11.30
CA LYS A 326 33.60 25.85 12.69
C LYS A 326 34.06 24.71 13.61
N SER A 327 33.55 23.50 13.43
CA SER A 327 34.00 22.33 14.20
C SER A 327 35.44 21.93 13.87
N SER A 328 35.88 22.12 12.62
CA SER A 328 37.26 21.86 12.19
C SER A 328 38.26 22.91 12.68
N SER A 329 37.82 24.17 12.86
CA SER A 329 38.66 25.26 13.36
C SER A 329 38.75 25.34 14.89
N GLY A 330 37.92 24.60 15.63
CA GLY A 330 37.91 24.56 17.10
C GLY A 330 38.87 23.54 17.75
N ARG A 331 39.63 22.78 16.94
CA ARG A 331 40.55 21.73 17.43
C ARG A 331 42.02 22.16 17.44
N GLY A 332 42.26 23.46 17.65
CA GLY A 332 43.59 24.03 17.84
C GLY A 332 43.88 24.29 19.32
N SER A 333 44.78 23.47 19.88
CA SER A 333 45.49 23.65 21.17
C SER A 333 44.94 22.92 22.41
N ALA A 334 45.33 21.65 22.56
CA ALA A 334 45.81 21.06 23.81
C ALA A 334 46.76 19.90 23.48
N SER A 335 47.98 19.95 23.97
CA SER A 335 49.09 19.03 23.67
C SER A 335 49.02 17.71 24.46
N GLU A 336 49.51 16.65 23.80
CA GLU A 336 50.11 15.41 24.33
C GLU A 336 49.32 14.58 25.36
N ALA A 337 48.74 13.47 24.89
CA ALA A 337 49.13 12.11 25.34
C ALA A 337 48.32 11.02 24.61
N ALA A 338 49.03 9.93 24.31
CA ALA A 338 48.56 8.57 24.04
C ALA A 338 47.90 8.24 22.68
N SER A 339 48.59 7.33 22.01
CA SER A 339 48.17 6.42 20.95
C SER A 339 46.74 5.90 21.05
N ASP A 340 46.03 5.99 19.94
CA ASP A 340 45.37 4.89 19.21
C ASP A 340 44.10 5.44 18.53
N ALA A 341 44.11 5.52 17.20
CA ALA A 341 42.97 6.03 16.44
C ALA A 341 42.92 5.37 15.06
N SER A 342 42.38 4.15 15.04
CA SER A 342 41.72 3.60 13.86
C SER A 342 40.68 4.60 13.38
N GLY A 343 40.80 5.06 12.13
CA GLY A 343 39.80 5.94 11.53
C GLY A 343 38.43 5.26 11.53
N MET A 344 37.45 5.88 12.18
CA MET A 344 36.09 5.37 12.26
C MET A 344 35.52 5.20 10.85
N SER A 345 35.07 3.98 10.54
CA SER A 345 34.43 3.66 9.28
C SER A 345 33.16 4.49 9.09
N PHE A 346 32.76 4.73 7.84
CA PHE A 346 31.49 5.36 7.47
C PHE A 346 30.28 4.78 8.25
N ARG A 347 30.33 3.48 8.58
CA ARG A 347 29.32 2.79 9.40
C ARG A 347 29.28 3.25 10.86
N GLU A 348 30.42 3.60 11.43
CA GLU A 348 30.55 4.05 12.82
C GLU A 348 30.10 5.51 12.99
N SER A 349 30.36 6.37 11.99
CA SER A 349 29.86 7.75 11.97
C SER A 349 28.34 7.82 11.86
N ALA A 350 27.72 6.84 11.19
CA ALA A 350 26.26 6.75 11.06
C ALA A 350 25.56 6.32 12.37
N MET A 351 26.24 5.56 13.23
CA MET A 351 25.69 5.10 14.52
C MET A 351 25.74 6.20 15.59
N VAL A 352 26.78 7.05 15.57
CA VAL A 352 26.95 8.14 16.55
C VAL A 352 25.92 9.27 16.39
N GLY A 353 25.32 9.42 15.20
CA GLY A 353 24.25 10.40 14.94
C GLY A 353 22.83 9.90 15.27
N ALA A 354 22.64 8.59 15.48
CA ALA A 354 21.34 7.99 15.77
C ALA A 354 21.03 7.93 17.28
N GLU A 355 22.00 8.26 18.13
CA GLU A 355 21.87 8.22 19.59
C GLU A 355 22.05 9.62 20.18
N MET A 356 21.05 10.50 20.07
CA MET A 356 20.77 11.49 21.11
C MET A 356 19.31 11.98 21.01
N TYR A 357 18.55 11.62 22.04
CA TYR A 357 17.36 12.32 22.55
C TYR A 357 15.98 12.03 21.93
N PHE A 358 15.42 10.87 22.26
CA PHE A 358 13.97 10.79 22.53
C PHE A 358 13.73 11.29 23.98
N PRO A 359 12.78 12.20 24.23
CA PRO A 359 12.49 12.67 25.58
C PRO A 359 11.87 11.53 26.42
N ILE A 360 12.64 11.05 27.39
CA ILE A 360 12.19 10.13 28.44
C ILE A 360 11.31 10.89 29.43
N HIS A 361 10.13 10.34 29.71
CA HIS A 361 9.16 10.87 30.65
C HIS A 361 9.68 10.75 32.09
N PRO A 362 9.47 11.75 32.96
CA PRO A 362 10.00 11.73 34.32
C PRO A 362 9.17 10.80 35.20
N GLY A 363 9.74 9.65 35.54
CA GLY A 363 9.25 8.84 36.64
C GLY A 363 9.76 7.41 36.61
N ARG A 364 10.90 7.15 37.26
CA ARG A 364 10.97 6.30 38.48
C ARG A 364 12.41 6.22 38.99
N VAL A 365 12.56 6.43 40.29
CA VAL A 365 13.81 6.36 41.04
C VAL A 365 13.96 4.94 41.63
N THR A 366 15.23 4.54 41.80
CA THR A 366 15.84 3.38 42.49
C THR A 366 15.93 2.04 41.76
N ASP A 367 17.18 1.62 41.59
CA ASP A 367 17.71 0.38 41.06
C ASP A 367 17.33 -0.87 41.87
N ASP A 368 17.02 -1.97 41.17
CA ASP A 368 17.05 -3.35 41.68
C ASP A 368 17.45 -4.29 40.52
N PRO A 369 18.59 -5.01 40.58
CA PRO A 369 19.15 -5.72 39.44
C PRO A 369 18.54 -7.11 39.13
N ASP A 370 17.48 -7.56 39.82
CA ASP A 370 16.96 -8.94 39.68
C ASP A 370 15.49 -9.09 39.21
N VAL A 371 14.94 -8.14 38.45
CA VAL A 371 13.57 -8.29 37.90
C VAL A 371 13.53 -8.10 36.37
N VAL A 372 13.64 -9.22 35.66
CA VAL A 372 13.41 -9.31 34.20
C VAL A 372 11.90 -9.46 33.93
N PHE A 373 11.25 -8.32 33.65
CA PHE A 373 9.92 -8.12 33.06
C PHE A 373 8.67 -8.74 33.77
N PRO A 374 7.55 -7.97 33.84
CA PRO A 374 6.32 -8.44 34.46
C PRO A 374 5.62 -9.50 33.61
N SER A 375 5.32 -10.62 34.26
CA SER A 375 4.45 -11.69 33.77
C SER A 375 3.05 -11.13 33.49
N VAL A 376 2.63 -11.12 32.23
CA VAL A 376 1.22 -10.95 31.87
C VAL A 376 0.60 -12.33 31.90
N THR A 377 -0.36 -12.48 32.80
CA THR A 377 -1.17 -13.67 33.05
C THR A 377 -1.81 -14.20 31.77
N SER A 378 -1.48 -15.44 31.43
CA SER A 378 -2.17 -16.25 30.44
C SER A 378 -3.54 -16.68 31.00
N HIS A 379 -4.59 -15.95 30.67
CA HIS A 379 -5.94 -16.50 30.75
C HIS A 379 -6.15 -17.43 29.55
N THR A 380 -6.30 -18.72 29.83
CA THR A 380 -6.83 -19.70 28.89
C THR A 380 -8.28 -19.35 28.54
N PRO A 381 -8.65 -19.13 27.26
CA PRO A 381 -10.05 -19.09 26.91
C PRO A 381 -10.59 -20.51 26.86
N ASN A 382 -11.65 -20.74 27.62
CA ASN A 382 -12.46 -21.95 27.59
C ASN A 382 -12.83 -22.31 26.15
N LEU A 383 -12.56 -23.57 25.78
CA LEU A 383 -13.01 -24.19 24.54
C LEU A 383 -14.54 -24.29 24.55
N VAL A 384 -15.18 -23.43 23.76
CA VAL A 384 -16.52 -23.70 23.22
C VAL A 384 -16.34 -23.77 21.70
N PRO A 385 -16.74 -24.86 21.02
CA PRO A 385 -16.66 -24.94 19.57
C PRO A 385 -17.58 -23.88 18.97
N ASN A 386 -17.02 -22.94 18.21
CA ASN A 386 -17.79 -21.96 17.45
C ASN A 386 -17.47 -22.17 15.96
N ASP A 387 -18.43 -22.73 15.22
CA ASP A 387 -18.36 -23.15 13.81
C ASP A 387 -18.58 -22.00 12.80
N GLY A 388 -18.25 -20.76 13.17
CA GLY A 388 -18.37 -19.61 12.29
C GLY A 388 -17.15 -19.41 11.37
N PRO A 389 -17.32 -18.75 10.20
CA PRO A 389 -16.21 -18.43 9.29
C PRO A 389 -15.17 -17.53 9.98
N ARG A 390 -13.90 -17.90 9.85
CA ARG A 390 -12.75 -17.21 10.46
C ARG A 390 -11.98 -16.42 9.41
N THR A 391 -11.44 -15.27 9.81
CA THR A 391 -10.46 -14.55 8.99
C THR A 391 -9.12 -15.31 8.94
N VAL A 392 -8.25 -14.95 7.99
CA VAL A 392 -6.90 -15.51 7.84
C VAL A 392 -6.02 -15.31 9.10
N TRP A 393 -6.43 -14.43 10.02
CA TRP A 393 -5.76 -14.16 11.29
C TRP A 393 -6.42 -14.85 12.50
N GLY A 394 -7.43 -15.70 12.29
CA GLY A 394 -8.06 -16.51 13.33
C GLY A 394 -9.12 -15.81 14.18
N THR A 395 -9.47 -14.55 13.88
CA THR A 395 -10.50 -13.76 14.60
C THR A 395 -11.91 -14.06 14.06
N PRO A 396 -12.93 -14.21 14.93
CA PRO A 396 -14.33 -14.41 14.52
C PRO A 396 -14.91 -13.13 13.88
N ALA A 397 -15.64 -13.28 12.77
CA ALA A 397 -16.30 -12.16 12.08
C ALA A 397 -17.57 -11.73 12.84
N THR A 398 -17.63 -10.46 13.28
CA THR A 398 -18.82 -9.89 13.95
C THR A 398 -19.76 -9.21 12.96
N GLY A 399 -21.05 -9.55 13.05
CA GLY A 399 -22.13 -8.99 12.24
C GLY A 399 -22.57 -7.58 12.66
N THR A 400 -22.92 -6.81 11.62
CA THR A 400 -23.88 -5.69 11.48
C THR A 400 -24.04 -4.68 12.62
N MET A 401 -23.75 -3.40 12.32
CA MET A 401 -24.15 -2.22 13.11
C MET A 401 -25.06 -1.30 12.28
N PRO A 402 -25.92 -0.46 12.91
CA PRO A 402 -27.05 0.18 12.25
C PRO A 402 -26.72 1.54 11.58
N LEU A 403 -27.54 1.87 10.59
CA LEU A 403 -27.54 3.07 9.74
C LEU A 403 -27.63 4.40 10.52
N PRO A 404 -27.05 5.48 9.97
CA PRO A 404 -27.76 6.75 9.93
C PRO A 404 -27.85 7.35 8.52
N SER A 405 -29.06 7.81 8.20
CA SER A 405 -29.48 8.51 6.98
C SER A 405 -28.96 9.95 6.88
N GLN A 406 -28.88 10.44 5.63
CA GLN A 406 -28.66 11.82 5.15
C GLN A 406 -27.26 12.10 4.56
N GLY A 407 -26.96 11.49 3.40
CA GLY A 407 -25.64 11.55 2.75
C GLY A 407 -25.44 12.58 1.63
N ALA A 408 -26.48 13.30 1.17
CA ALA A 408 -26.34 14.15 -0.02
C ALA A 408 -25.86 15.58 0.26
N ARG A 409 -26.18 16.17 1.42
CA ARG A 409 -25.69 17.51 1.81
C ARG A 409 -24.31 17.50 2.46
N ASP A 410 -23.94 16.35 3.02
CA ASP A 410 -22.75 16.14 3.84
C ASP A 410 -21.46 16.02 3.01
N VAL A 411 -21.60 15.67 1.72
CA VAL A 411 -20.47 15.54 0.77
C VAL A 411 -19.98 16.93 0.33
N ASP A 412 -20.89 17.85 -0.02
CA ASP A 412 -20.52 19.23 -0.38
C ASP A 412 -19.88 20.00 0.80
N GLU A 413 -20.32 19.71 2.03
CA GLU A 413 -19.78 20.32 3.26
C GLU A 413 -18.37 19.79 3.59
N ALA A 414 -18.15 18.49 3.43
CA ALA A 414 -16.83 17.86 3.54
C ALA A 414 -15.82 18.37 2.49
N TRP A 415 -16.26 18.64 1.26
CA TRP A 415 -15.41 19.17 0.19
C TRP A 415 -15.02 20.63 0.40
N ASN A 416 -15.90 21.45 0.98
CA ASN A 416 -15.60 22.84 1.30
C ASN A 416 -14.63 22.98 2.49
N ALA A 417 -14.62 22.02 3.43
CA ALA A 417 -13.69 22.00 4.56
C ALA A 417 -12.21 21.76 4.14
N LEU A 418 -11.96 21.01 3.06
CA LEU A 418 -10.61 20.85 2.47
C LEU A 418 -10.07 22.18 1.92
N GLU A 419 -10.93 22.98 1.27
CA GLU A 419 -10.54 24.31 0.79
C GLU A 419 -10.32 25.32 1.93
N ALA A 420 -11.03 25.18 3.05
CA ALA A 420 -10.90 26.04 4.22
C ALA A 420 -9.56 25.81 4.95
N HIS A 421 -9.18 24.55 5.19
CA HIS A 421 -7.88 24.24 5.83
C HIS A 421 -6.68 24.64 4.96
N ALA A 422 -6.80 24.55 3.63
CA ALA A 422 -5.79 25.07 2.70
C ALA A 422 -5.68 26.62 2.70
N ARG A 423 -6.63 27.33 3.35
CA ARG A 423 -6.56 28.78 3.60
C ARG A 423 -6.06 29.09 5.00
N ASP A 424 -6.39 28.26 6.00
CA ASP A 424 -6.10 28.52 7.41
C ASP A 424 -4.63 28.23 7.81
N ASP A 425 -3.94 27.30 7.13
CA ASP A 425 -2.49 27.06 7.31
C ASP A 425 -1.60 28.26 6.89
N VAL A 426 -2.19 29.31 6.31
CA VAL A 426 -1.51 30.53 5.88
C VAL A 426 -1.72 31.70 6.87
N SER A 427 -2.62 31.59 7.86
CA SER A 427 -3.05 32.74 8.67
C SER A 427 -2.41 32.91 10.05
N MET A 428 -1.48 32.05 10.48
CA MET A 428 -0.77 32.23 11.76
C MET A 428 0.31 33.34 11.65
N PRO A 429 0.17 34.50 12.32
CA PRO A 429 1.23 35.50 12.36
C PRO A 429 2.34 35.05 13.32
N PRO A 430 3.62 35.44 13.08
CA PRO A 430 4.70 35.07 13.98
C PRO A 430 4.56 35.76 15.33
N ALA A 431 4.63 34.97 16.41
CA ALA A 431 4.66 35.45 17.79
C ALA A 431 5.83 36.43 17.99
N ALA A 432 5.49 37.66 18.40
CA ALA A 432 6.46 38.70 18.71
C ALA A 432 7.29 38.32 19.95
N ALA A 433 8.61 38.21 19.77
CA ALA A 433 9.55 38.12 20.87
C ALA A 433 9.65 39.46 21.60
N LYS A 434 9.26 39.49 22.89
CA LYS A 434 9.56 40.58 23.80
C LYS A 434 11.07 40.58 24.08
N ALA A 435 11.77 41.63 23.64
CA ALA A 435 13.10 41.95 24.12
C ALA A 435 12.99 42.67 25.47
N GLN A 436 13.64 42.12 26.50
CA GLN A 436 13.99 42.84 27.72
C GLN A 436 15.26 43.65 27.46
N ALA A 437 15.15 44.96 27.61
CA ALA A 437 16.15 45.84 28.21
C ALA A 437 15.39 47.06 28.76
#